data_AF-A0A2D9T0V1-F1
#
_entry.id   AF-A0A2D9T0V1-F1
#
_cell.length_a   1.000
_cell.length_b   1.000
_cell.length_c   1.000
_cell.angle_alpha   90.00
_cell.angle_beta   90.00
_cell.angle_gamma   90.00
#
_symmetry.space_group_name_H-M   'P 1'
#
loop_
_entity.id
_entity.type
_entity.pdbx_description
1 polymer ?
#
loop_
_entity_poly.entity_id
_entity_poly.type
_entity_poly.pdbx_seq_one_letter_code
_entity_poly.pdbx_strand_id
1 'polypeptide(L)'
;MTRTALSICASIFVGVLLSGSMLGDANAQRRGTAIAIGEMSAPGPLRGALREALRDELGGVDGVQVTNARRARYVLRGSVTRIDAEPQSERLECEVSLILADRRGGNIRLILEGRAAARLPDAEAEVARLRPEVLRAAVRGALRPLGQQRLR
;
A
#
# COMPACT_ATOMS: atom_id res chain seq x y z
N MET A 1 70.68 48.23 26.63
CA MET A 1 70.77 46.81 26.20
C MET A 1 69.66 46.57 25.18
N THR A 2 69.85 46.92 23.90
CA THR A 2 70.30 46.03 22.80
C THR A 2 69.50 44.72 22.69
N ARG A 3 68.52 44.66 21.78
CA ARG A 3 68.57 43.78 20.58
C ARG A 3 67.30 43.89 19.72
N THR A 4 67.53 44.29 18.49
CA THR A 4 66.76 44.09 17.27
C THR A 4 66.60 42.59 16.94
N ALA A 5 65.47 42.21 16.32
CA ALA A 5 65.41 41.12 15.32
C ALA A 5 64.04 41.00 14.61
N LEU A 6 64.07 41.28 13.30
CA LEU A 6 63.51 40.51 12.16
C LEU A 6 62.01 40.15 12.17
N SER A 7 61.19 40.67 11.25
CA SER A 7 61.11 40.39 9.79
C SER A 7 60.86 38.91 9.48
N ILE A 8 59.72 38.59 8.85
CA ILE A 8 59.57 37.79 7.62
C ILE A 8 58.08 37.44 7.35
N CYS A 9 57.61 37.98 6.23
CA CYS A 9 56.77 37.39 5.18
C CYS A 9 55.37 36.79 5.48
N ALA A 10 54.42 37.29 4.68
CA ALA A 10 53.74 36.55 3.61
C ALA A 10 52.21 36.65 3.68
N SER A 11 51.70 37.52 2.79
CA SER A 11 50.32 37.63 2.35
C SER A 11 49.83 36.36 1.63
N ILE A 12 48.62 35.88 1.93
CA ILE A 12 47.70 35.18 1.01
C ILE A 12 46.28 35.53 1.51
N PHE A 13 45.56 36.52 0.95
CA PHE A 13 44.80 36.58 -0.30
C PHE A 13 43.76 35.44 -0.53
N VAL A 14 42.49 35.82 -0.37
CA VAL A 14 41.30 35.40 -1.15
C VAL A 14 40.60 34.07 -0.82
N GLY A 15 39.35 34.23 -0.38
CA GLY A 15 38.20 33.71 -1.12
C GLY A 15 37.59 32.40 -0.62
N VAL A 16 36.34 32.46 -0.14
CA VAL A 16 35.14 32.02 -0.87
C VAL A 16 33.94 32.09 0.10
N LEU A 17 33.09 33.09 -0.14
CA LEU A 17 31.65 33.02 0.14
C LEU A 17 31.07 31.89 -0.71
N LEU A 18 30.32 30.95 -0.10
CA LEU A 18 29.14 30.24 -0.64
C LEU A 18 29.07 28.82 -0.07
N SER A 19 28.22 28.65 0.95
CA SER A 19 27.51 27.40 1.28
C SER A 19 26.43 27.81 2.29
N GLY A 20 25.30 28.39 1.90
CA GLY A 20 24.45 27.93 0.81
C GLY A 20 23.63 26.74 1.30
N SER A 21 22.71 26.99 2.24
CA SER A 21 21.45 26.28 2.48
C SER A 21 21.36 24.82 2.01
N MET A 22 21.79 23.87 2.84
CA MET A 22 21.50 22.43 2.68
C MET A 22 20.63 21.91 3.86
N LEU A 23 19.63 22.68 4.28
CA LEU A 23 18.58 22.24 5.23
C LEU A 23 17.26 21.88 4.51
N GLY A 24 17.33 21.57 3.21
CA GLY A 24 16.16 21.46 2.33
C GLY A 24 15.75 20.06 1.87
N ASP A 25 16.44 18.98 2.27
CA ASP A 25 16.22 17.65 1.66
C ASP A 25 16.01 16.48 2.63
N ALA A 26 15.81 16.75 3.93
CA ALA A 26 15.45 15.70 4.89
C ALA A 26 13.94 15.40 4.94
N ASN A 27 13.10 16.21 4.28
CA ASN A 27 11.63 16.11 4.30
C ASN A 27 11.01 15.71 2.95
N ALA A 28 11.79 15.10 2.05
CA ALA A 28 11.26 14.14 1.06
C ALA A 28 10.80 12.85 1.77
N GLN A 29 10.00 13.05 2.83
CA GLN A 29 9.26 12.11 3.62
C GLN A 29 8.49 11.23 2.64
N ARG A 30 8.90 9.96 2.54
CA ARG A 30 8.31 8.88 1.73
C ARG A 30 6.85 9.15 1.38
N ARG A 31 6.58 9.83 0.26
CA ARG A 31 5.20 10.05 -0.20
C ARG A 31 4.71 8.69 -0.66
N GLY A 32 3.96 8.02 0.20
CA GLY A 32 3.32 6.75 -0.14
C GLY A 32 2.49 6.90 -1.40
N THR A 33 2.38 5.82 -2.16
CA THR A 33 1.56 5.77 -3.36
C THR A 33 0.10 5.98 -2.96
N ALA A 34 -0.47 7.10 -3.41
CA ALA A 34 -1.84 7.48 -3.09
C ALA A 34 -2.84 6.62 -3.87
N ILE A 35 -3.56 5.73 -3.18
CA ILE A 35 -4.54 4.81 -3.76
C ILE A 35 -5.92 5.09 -3.16
N ALA A 36 -6.94 5.16 -4.01
CA ALA A 36 -8.34 5.18 -3.58
C ALA A 36 -9.01 3.82 -3.78
N ILE A 37 -9.96 3.50 -2.91
CA ILE A 37 -10.79 2.29 -3.00
C ILE A 37 -12.04 2.62 -3.82
N GLY A 38 -12.08 2.08 -5.04
CA GLY A 38 -13.11 2.32 -6.04
C GLY A 38 -14.33 1.41 -5.89
N GLU A 39 -14.83 0.94 -7.03
CA GLU A 39 -15.98 0.04 -7.11
C GLU A 39 -15.65 -1.35 -6.58
N MET A 40 -16.61 -1.89 -5.82
CA MET A 40 -16.52 -3.22 -5.21
C MET A 40 -17.71 -4.06 -5.67
N SER A 41 -17.44 -5.27 -6.11
CA SER A 41 -18.43 -6.28 -6.48
C SER A 41 -18.30 -7.49 -5.56
N ALA A 42 -19.38 -7.88 -4.91
CA ALA A 42 -19.41 -9.06 -4.06
C ALA A 42 -20.86 -9.51 -3.87
N PRO A 43 -21.12 -10.80 -3.62
CA PRO A 43 -22.47 -11.28 -3.36
C PRO A 43 -23.00 -10.76 -2.02
N GLY A 44 -24.25 -10.30 -2.05
CA GLY A 44 -25.05 -9.92 -0.88
C GLY A 44 -24.31 -9.05 0.15
N PRO A 45 -24.26 -9.47 1.43
CA PRO A 45 -23.69 -8.67 2.52
C PRO A 45 -22.16 -8.52 2.46
N LEU A 46 -21.46 -9.30 1.64
CA LEU A 46 -19.99 -9.30 1.60
C LEU A 46 -19.40 -8.05 0.94
N ARG A 47 -20.22 -7.23 0.26
CA ARG A 47 -19.73 -5.99 -0.35
C ARG A 47 -19.16 -5.01 0.68
N GLY A 48 -19.81 -4.91 1.85
CA GLY A 48 -19.31 -4.11 2.98
C GLY A 48 -18.00 -4.67 3.51
N ALA A 49 -17.98 -5.98 3.79
CA ALA A 49 -16.81 -6.69 4.28
C ALA A 49 -15.60 -6.60 3.34
N LEU A 50 -15.80 -6.68 2.02
CA LEU A 50 -14.72 -6.51 1.03
C LEU A 50 -14.12 -5.10 1.09
N ARG A 51 -14.97 -4.06 1.16
CA ARG A 51 -14.50 -2.67 1.24
C ARG A 51 -13.72 -2.42 2.53
N GLU A 52 -14.20 -2.95 3.65
CA GLU A 52 -13.54 -2.85 4.95
C GLU A 52 -12.21 -3.59 4.98
N ALA A 53 -12.19 -4.87 4.57
CA ALA A 53 -10.98 -5.66 4.45
C ALA A 53 -9.92 -4.98 3.57
N LEU A 54 -10.33 -4.42 2.42
CA LEU A 54 -9.41 -3.66 1.56
C LEU A 54 -8.89 -2.40 2.23
N ARG A 55 -9.72 -1.66 2.98
CA ARG A 55 -9.27 -0.45 3.69
C ARG A 55 -8.20 -0.78 4.72
N ASP A 56 -8.44 -1.81 5.52
CA ASP A 56 -7.56 -2.19 6.61
C ASP A 56 -6.25 -2.79 6.08
N GLU A 57 -6.35 -3.77 5.17
CA GLU A 57 -5.17 -4.46 4.66
C GLU A 57 -4.32 -3.52 3.76
N LEU A 58 -4.94 -2.67 2.93
CA LEU A 58 -4.21 -1.69 2.12
C LEU A 58 -3.59 -0.58 2.97
N GLY A 59 -4.22 -0.21 4.10
CA GLY A 59 -3.66 0.72 5.08
C GLY A 59 -2.41 0.18 5.79
N GLY A 60 -2.25 -1.14 5.84
CA GLY A 60 -1.07 -1.83 6.36
C GLY A 60 0.04 -2.09 5.34
N VAL A 61 -0.15 -1.73 4.06
CA VAL A 61 0.88 -1.92 3.03
C VAL A 61 1.90 -0.79 3.09
N ASP A 62 3.17 -1.15 3.31
CA ASP A 62 4.28 -0.20 3.34
C ASP A 62 4.36 0.63 2.04
N GLY A 63 4.45 1.95 2.20
CA GLY A 63 4.57 2.86 1.07
C GLY A 63 3.28 3.05 0.27
N VAL A 64 2.11 2.60 0.78
CA VAL A 64 0.79 2.95 0.25
C VAL A 64 0.10 3.93 1.19
N GLN A 65 -0.62 4.89 0.60
CA GLN A 65 -1.49 5.80 1.33
C GLN A 65 -2.92 5.67 0.81
N VAL A 66 -3.82 5.12 1.63
CA VAL A 66 -5.24 5.10 1.32
C VAL A 66 -5.80 6.52 1.40
N THR A 67 -6.44 6.99 0.34
CA THR A 67 -6.96 8.36 0.25
C THR A 67 -8.28 8.43 -0.52
N ASN A 68 -8.87 9.62 -0.57
CA ASN A 68 -10.07 9.85 -1.37
C ASN A 68 -9.74 9.86 -2.88
N ALA A 69 -10.76 9.57 -3.70
CA ALA A 69 -10.59 9.50 -5.15
C ALA A 69 -9.98 10.78 -5.74
N ARG A 70 -10.34 11.97 -5.27
CA ARG A 70 -9.82 13.24 -5.84
C ARG A 70 -8.30 13.38 -5.70
N ARG A 71 -7.72 12.87 -4.61
CA ARG A 71 -6.29 12.95 -4.28
C ARG A 71 -5.49 11.73 -4.72
N ALA A 72 -6.15 10.65 -5.11
CA ALA A 72 -5.48 9.41 -5.49
C ALA A 72 -4.80 9.51 -6.86
N ARG A 73 -3.66 8.83 -6.99
CA ARG A 73 -3.00 8.55 -8.26
C ARG A 73 -3.62 7.32 -8.94
N TYR A 74 -3.89 6.29 -8.15
CA TYR A 74 -4.50 5.05 -8.61
C TYR A 74 -5.83 4.77 -7.92
N VAL A 75 -6.67 3.97 -8.57
CA VAL A 75 -7.90 3.44 -8.01
C VAL A 75 -7.80 1.92 -7.99
N LEU A 76 -8.03 1.32 -6.82
CA LEU A 76 -8.14 -0.11 -6.64
C LEU A 76 -9.61 -0.51 -6.68
N ARG A 77 -9.98 -1.35 -7.64
CA ARG A 77 -11.30 -1.98 -7.76
C ARG A 77 -11.20 -3.42 -7.31
N GLY A 78 -12.27 -3.98 -6.74
CA GLY A 78 -12.25 -5.34 -6.21
C GLY A 78 -13.51 -6.11 -6.53
N SER A 79 -13.36 -7.40 -6.82
CA SER A 79 -14.46 -8.34 -6.96
C SER A 79 -14.19 -9.61 -6.15
N VAL A 80 -15.20 -10.11 -5.44
CA VAL A 80 -15.24 -11.52 -5.04
C VAL A 80 -15.62 -12.31 -6.29
N THR A 81 -14.72 -13.17 -6.77
CA THR A 81 -14.94 -13.98 -7.97
C THR A 81 -15.53 -15.34 -7.63
N ARG A 82 -15.21 -15.85 -6.43
CA ARG A 82 -15.70 -17.13 -5.92
C ARG A 82 -15.81 -17.08 -4.40
N ILE A 83 -16.91 -17.58 -3.84
CA ILE A 83 -16.98 -17.88 -2.41
C ILE A 83 -17.95 -19.03 -2.19
N ASP A 84 -17.40 -20.21 -1.94
CA ASP A 84 -18.17 -21.45 -1.92
C ASP A 84 -17.85 -22.24 -0.65
N ALA A 85 -18.91 -22.70 0.01
CA ALA A 85 -18.82 -23.72 1.03
C ALA A 85 -18.99 -25.07 0.34
N GLU A 86 -18.00 -25.94 0.47
CA GLU A 86 -18.00 -27.30 -0.07
C GLU A 86 -18.09 -28.29 1.10
N PRO A 87 -19.31 -28.77 1.44
CA PRO A 87 -19.52 -29.63 2.61
C PRO A 87 -18.77 -30.95 2.51
N GLN A 88 -18.59 -31.48 1.30
CA GLN A 88 -17.92 -32.76 1.06
C GLN A 88 -16.42 -32.71 1.37
N SER A 89 -15.79 -31.55 1.17
CA SER A 89 -14.38 -31.31 1.49
C SER A 89 -14.19 -30.58 2.81
N GLU A 90 -15.29 -30.34 3.55
CA GLU A 90 -15.33 -29.54 4.78
C GLU A 90 -14.58 -28.22 4.61
N ARG A 91 -14.75 -27.53 3.47
CA ARG A 91 -13.93 -26.36 3.12
C ARG A 91 -14.76 -25.17 2.67
N LEU A 92 -14.42 -24.00 3.19
CA LEU A 92 -14.91 -22.71 2.72
C LEU A 92 -13.77 -22.05 1.95
N GLU A 93 -13.95 -21.85 0.65
CA GLU A 93 -12.98 -21.17 -0.22
C GLU A 93 -13.47 -19.77 -0.59
N CYS A 94 -12.55 -18.82 -0.68
CA CYS A 94 -12.82 -17.50 -1.25
C CYS A 94 -11.70 -17.09 -2.21
N GLU A 95 -12.11 -16.56 -3.37
CA GLU A 95 -11.22 -15.94 -4.35
C GLU A 95 -11.66 -14.51 -4.62
N VAL A 96 -10.67 -13.63 -4.73
CA VAL A 96 -10.83 -12.22 -5.04
C VAL A 96 -9.93 -11.83 -6.20
N SER A 97 -10.45 -10.94 -7.06
CA SER A 97 -9.69 -10.26 -8.10
C SER A 97 -9.70 -8.76 -7.82
N LEU A 98 -8.52 -8.15 -7.78
CA LEU A 98 -8.35 -6.73 -7.59
C LEU A 98 -7.66 -6.11 -8.81
N ILE A 99 -8.12 -4.96 -9.25
CA ILE A 99 -7.56 -4.24 -10.39
C ILE A 99 -7.08 -2.88 -9.90
N LEU A 100 -5.78 -2.61 -10.06
CA LEU A 100 -5.20 -1.30 -9.85
C LEU A 100 -5.11 -0.56 -11.18
N ALA A 101 -5.78 0.58 -11.28
CA ALA A 101 -5.80 1.39 -12.50
C ALA A 101 -5.44 2.86 -12.23
N ASP A 102 -4.90 3.54 -13.24
CA ASP A 102 -4.69 5.00 -13.18
C ASP A 102 -6.03 5.71 -12.99
N ARG A 103 -6.10 6.64 -12.04
CA ARG A 103 -7.35 7.37 -11.79
C ARG A 103 -7.80 8.20 -13.00
N ARG A 104 -6.88 8.85 -13.69
CA ARG A 104 -7.20 9.84 -14.75
C ARG A 104 -7.59 9.22 -16.08
N GLY A 105 -7.08 8.03 -16.39
CA GLY A 105 -7.27 7.38 -17.69
C GLY A 105 -7.83 5.95 -17.63
N GLY A 106 -7.93 5.35 -16.44
CA GLY A 106 -8.42 3.97 -16.30
C GLY A 106 -7.44 2.90 -16.77
N ASN A 107 -6.23 3.26 -17.19
CA ASN A 107 -5.20 2.30 -17.61
C ASN A 107 -4.89 1.32 -16.48
N ILE A 108 -5.07 0.03 -16.75
CA ILE A 108 -4.76 -1.04 -15.80
C ILE A 108 -3.25 -1.11 -15.63
N ARG A 109 -2.80 -1.06 -14.38
CA ARG A 109 -1.39 -1.22 -14.00
C ARG A 109 -1.12 -2.61 -13.50
N LEU A 110 -2.04 -3.16 -12.71
CA LEU A 110 -1.92 -4.47 -12.09
C LEU A 110 -3.28 -5.13 -11.99
N ILE A 111 -3.26 -6.46 -12.16
CA ILE A 111 -4.33 -7.36 -11.78
C ILE A 111 -3.75 -8.24 -10.68
N LEU A 112 -4.45 -8.32 -9.56
CA LEU A 112 -4.02 -9.04 -8.37
C LEU A 112 -5.08 -10.08 -8.05
N GLU A 113 -4.63 -11.28 -7.68
CA GLU A 113 -5.50 -12.38 -7.30
C GLU A 113 -5.17 -12.82 -5.89
N GLY A 114 -6.21 -13.08 -5.12
CA GLY A 114 -6.09 -13.57 -3.76
C GLY A 114 -7.00 -14.76 -3.56
N ARG A 115 -6.50 -15.77 -2.86
CA ARG A 115 -7.27 -16.96 -2.51
C ARG A 115 -7.01 -17.29 -1.06
N ALA A 116 -8.04 -17.73 -0.37
CA ALA A 116 -7.93 -18.28 0.96
C ALA A 116 -8.97 -19.37 1.14
N ALA A 117 -8.69 -20.26 2.09
CA ALA A 117 -9.63 -21.27 2.51
C ALA A 117 -9.53 -21.52 4.01
N ALA A 118 -10.63 -21.97 4.59
CA ALA A 118 -10.72 -22.44 5.97
C ALA A 118 -11.54 -23.73 6.02
N ARG A 119 -11.37 -24.49 7.11
CA ARG A 119 -12.22 -25.66 7.37
C ARG A 119 -13.63 -25.18 7.72
N LEU A 120 -14.65 -25.84 7.15
CA LEU A 120 -16.04 -25.59 7.50
C LEU A 120 -16.31 -26.08 8.92
N PRO A 121 -16.89 -25.24 9.78
CA PRO A 121 -17.44 -25.69 11.05
C PRO A 121 -18.74 -26.47 10.83
N ASP A 122 -19.09 -27.31 11.81
CA ASP A 122 -20.31 -28.12 11.78
C ASP A 122 -21.59 -27.26 11.85
N ALA A 123 -21.51 -26.08 12.48
CA ALA A 123 -22.64 -25.19 12.69
C ALA A 123 -22.74 -24.10 11.60
N GLU A 124 -23.89 -23.99 10.93
CA GLU A 124 -24.13 -23.01 9.87
C GLU A 124 -23.94 -21.55 10.33
N ALA A 125 -24.31 -21.24 11.59
CA ALA A 125 -24.09 -19.93 12.18
C ALA A 125 -22.60 -19.53 12.25
N GLU A 126 -21.70 -20.51 12.40
CA GLU A 126 -20.26 -20.29 12.40
C GLU A 126 -19.73 -20.10 10.99
N VAL A 127 -20.27 -20.81 9.99
CA VAL A 127 -19.94 -20.58 8.57
C VAL A 127 -20.19 -19.12 8.17
N ALA A 128 -21.31 -18.53 8.62
CA ALA A 128 -21.62 -17.14 8.36
C ALA A 128 -20.59 -16.16 8.93
N ARG A 129 -20.03 -16.46 10.12
CA ARG A 129 -18.97 -15.66 10.75
C ARG A 129 -17.61 -15.87 10.09
N LEU A 130 -17.37 -17.05 9.53
CA LEU A 130 -16.12 -17.42 8.87
C LEU A 130 -15.94 -16.76 7.49
N ARG A 131 -17.04 -16.48 6.77
CA ARG A 131 -16.99 -15.86 5.43
C ARG A 131 -16.19 -14.54 5.38
N PRO A 132 -16.44 -13.55 6.27
CA PRO A 132 -15.61 -12.34 6.35
C PRO A 132 -14.12 -12.60 6.61
N GLU A 133 -13.79 -13.61 7.41
CA GLU A 133 -12.40 -13.92 7.76
C GLU A 133 -11.63 -14.52 6.59
N VAL A 134 -12.24 -15.50 5.88
CA VAL A 134 -11.65 -16.09 4.67
C VAL A 134 -11.53 -15.04 3.57
N LEU A 135 -12.53 -14.17 3.42
CA LEU A 135 -12.46 -13.03 2.50
C LEU A 135 -11.27 -12.11 2.83
N ARG A 136 -11.09 -11.75 4.10
CA ARG A 136 -9.98 -10.90 4.54
C ARG A 136 -8.63 -11.56 4.26
N ALA A 137 -8.51 -12.86 4.50
CA ALA A 137 -7.31 -13.62 4.17
C ALA A 137 -7.03 -13.64 2.66
N ALA A 138 -8.05 -13.80 1.82
CA ALA A 138 -7.92 -13.72 0.37
C ALA A 138 -7.46 -12.32 -0.07
N VAL A 139 -8.06 -11.25 0.47
CA VAL A 139 -7.65 -9.86 0.21
C VAL A 139 -6.20 -9.62 0.61
N ARG A 140 -5.78 -10.06 1.80
CA ARG A 140 -4.38 -9.97 2.25
C ARG A 140 -3.44 -10.66 1.28
N GLY A 141 -3.81 -11.86 0.82
CA GLY A 141 -3.06 -12.60 -0.20
C GLY A 141 -2.91 -11.81 -1.50
N ALA A 142 -4.01 -11.21 -1.99
CA ALA A 142 -4.01 -10.40 -3.21
C ALA A 142 -3.12 -9.14 -3.10
N LEU A 143 -3.05 -8.52 -1.92
CA LEU A 143 -2.28 -7.29 -1.73
C LEU A 143 -0.79 -7.50 -1.47
N ARG A 144 -0.37 -8.75 -1.20
CA ARG A 144 1.04 -9.09 -0.93
C ARG A 144 2.03 -8.56 -1.98
N PRO A 145 1.75 -8.62 -3.30
CA PRO A 145 2.64 -8.07 -4.33
C PRO A 145 2.80 -6.55 -4.26
N LEU A 146 1.78 -5.80 -3.77
CA LEU A 146 1.86 -4.34 -3.70
C LEU A 146 2.89 -3.86 -2.67
N GLY A 147 3.08 -4.59 -1.58
CA GLY A 147 4.13 -4.28 -0.60
C GLY A 147 5.54 -4.60 -1.10
N GLN A 148 5.65 -5.42 -2.14
CA GLN A 148 6.93 -5.85 -2.73
C GLN A 148 7.31 -5.00 -3.95
N GLN A 149 6.32 -4.45 -4.66
CA GLN A 149 6.53 -3.66 -5.86
C GLN A 149 6.61 -2.17 -5.57
N ARG A 150 7.65 -1.51 -6.09
CA ARG A 150 7.68 -0.04 -6.13
C ARG A 150 6.75 0.45 -7.24
N LEU A 151 5.53 0.84 -6.88
CA LEU A 151 4.64 1.60 -7.74
C LEU A 151 5.30 2.96 -8.05
N ARG A 152 5.81 3.15 -9.27
CA ARG A 152 6.51 4.37 -9.71
C ARG A 152 5.62 5.25 -10.57
#